data_AF-A0A9P8HPI9-F1
#
_entry.id   AF-A0A9P8HPI9-F1
#
_cell.length_a   1.000
_cell.length_b   1.000
_cell.length_c   1.000
_cell.angle_alpha   90.00
_cell.angle_beta   90.00
_cell.angle_gamma   90.00
#
_symmetry.space_group_name_H-M   'P 1'
#
loop_
_entity.id
_entity.type
_entity.pdbx_description
1 polymer ?
#
loop_
_entity_poly.entity_id
_entity_poly.type
_entity_poly.pdbx_seq_one_letter_code
_entity_poly.pdbx_strand_id
1 'polypeptide(L)'
;MLFNVAAIASLLAVANARIVGIAVPETIAPGSTVKATVLTENYIQSVYDVAIVFGYANGDGFPESLGTVLSSSYLGPDESNVTYNITRSITIPASAPKGDALISASLYSLYGAVYGPTITNFNVSITIGDSTSPTLKSSTF
;
A
#
# COMPACT_ATOMS: atom_id res chain seq x y z
N MET A 1 -42.18 -40.62 11.90
CA MET A 1 -41.26 -39.91 12.80
C MET A 1 -40.48 -38.91 11.95
N LEU A 2 -40.62 -37.62 12.27
CA LEU A 2 -40.01 -36.51 11.54
C LEU A 2 -38.51 -36.46 11.81
N PHE A 3 -37.70 -36.41 10.75
CA PHE A 3 -36.27 -36.12 10.85
C PHE A 3 -36.08 -34.61 11.04
N ASN A 4 -35.68 -34.20 12.24
CA ASN A 4 -35.23 -32.83 12.51
C ASN A 4 -33.76 -32.69 12.10
N VAL A 5 -33.50 -32.18 10.91
CA VAL A 5 -32.15 -31.77 10.49
C VAL A 5 -31.96 -30.33 10.92
N ALA A 6 -31.28 -30.11 12.05
CA ALA A 6 -30.83 -28.79 12.46
C ALA A 6 -29.72 -28.34 11.49
N ALA A 7 -30.00 -27.35 10.64
CA ALA A 7 -28.99 -26.74 9.79
C ALA A 7 -28.07 -25.86 10.64
N ILE A 8 -26.84 -26.32 10.88
CA ILE A 8 -25.78 -25.51 11.47
C ILE A 8 -25.26 -24.59 10.35
N ALA A 9 -25.83 -23.39 10.23
CA ALA A 9 -25.25 -22.34 9.42
C ALA A 9 -23.99 -21.84 10.13
N SER A 10 -22.81 -22.27 9.68
CA SER A 10 -21.55 -21.69 10.12
C SER A 10 -21.51 -20.23 9.71
N LEU A 11 -21.61 -19.31 10.68
CA LEU A 11 -21.38 -17.89 10.48
C LEU A 11 -19.92 -17.70 10.10
N LEU A 12 -19.63 -17.59 8.80
CA LEU A 12 -18.32 -17.18 8.32
C LEU A 12 -18.09 -15.75 8.81
N ALA A 13 -17.24 -15.58 9.82
CA ALA A 13 -16.78 -14.25 10.21
C ALA A 13 -16.03 -13.65 9.01
N VAL A 14 -16.64 -12.66 8.36
CA VAL A 14 -15.96 -11.89 7.32
C VAL A 14 -14.91 -11.06 8.02
N ALA A 15 -13.64 -11.46 7.92
CA ALA A 15 -12.53 -10.67 8.42
C ALA A 15 -12.49 -9.38 7.58
N ASN A 16 -12.65 -8.23 8.23
CA ASN A 16 -12.40 -6.95 7.58
C ASN A 16 -10.92 -6.62 7.68
N ALA A 17 -10.43 -5.81 6.77
CA ALA A 17 -9.05 -5.40 6.69
C ALA A 17 -8.91 -3.95 6.21
N ARG A 18 -7.74 -3.38 6.44
CA ARG A 18 -7.38 -2.05 5.93
C ARG A 18 -5.93 -2.03 5.47
N ILE A 19 -5.61 -1.09 4.60
CA ILE A 19 -4.22 -0.78 4.25
C ILE A 19 -3.58 0.05 5.37
N VAL A 20 -2.38 -0.35 5.77
CA VAL A 20 -1.60 0.29 6.84
C VAL A 20 -0.20 0.72 6.44
N GLY A 21 0.17 0.57 5.17
CA GLY A 21 1.47 1.07 4.76
C GLY A 21 1.94 0.53 3.45
N ILE A 22 3.20 0.84 3.19
CA ILE A 22 3.94 0.34 2.03
C ILE A 22 5.29 -0.20 2.50
N ALA A 23 5.82 -1.18 1.76
CA ALA A 23 7.17 -1.67 1.90
C ALA A 23 7.87 -1.74 0.53
N VAL A 24 9.11 -1.28 0.48
CA VAL A 24 9.94 -1.21 -0.73
C VAL A 24 11.37 -1.64 -0.39
N PRO A 25 12.20 -2.00 -1.39
CA PRO A 25 13.61 -2.24 -1.15
C PRO A 25 14.28 -1.06 -0.44
N GLU A 26 15.13 -1.34 0.55
CA GLU A 26 15.88 -0.30 1.28
C GLU A 26 16.88 0.45 0.36
N THR A 27 17.34 -0.19 -0.71
CA THR A 27 18.17 0.42 -1.74
C THR A 27 17.63 0.09 -3.12
N ILE A 28 17.51 1.09 -4.00
CA ILE A 28 17.03 0.92 -5.38
C ILE A 28 18.01 1.57 -6.35
N ALA A 29 18.38 0.86 -7.43
CA ALA A 29 19.19 1.45 -8.49
C ALA A 29 18.35 2.36 -9.42
N PRO A 30 18.88 3.49 -9.90
CA PRO A 30 18.21 4.31 -10.92
C PRO A 30 17.77 3.49 -12.13
N GLY A 31 16.57 3.75 -12.64
CA GLY A 31 16.01 3.01 -13.79
C GLY A 31 15.45 1.63 -13.46
N SER A 32 15.60 1.15 -12.22
CA SER A 32 15.06 -0.15 -11.83
C SER A 32 13.55 -0.10 -11.61
N THR A 33 12.87 -1.14 -12.09
CA THR A 33 11.50 -1.47 -11.69
C THR A 33 11.53 -2.39 -10.48
N VAL A 34 10.86 -2.00 -9.40
CA VAL A 34 10.76 -2.79 -8.16
C VAL A 34 9.30 -3.07 -7.81
N LYS A 35 9.11 -4.09 -6.97
CA LYS A 35 7.80 -4.44 -6.41
C LYS A 35 7.63 -3.71 -5.08
N ALA A 36 6.73 -2.73 -5.05
CA ALA A 36 6.22 -2.14 -3.82
C ALA A 36 5.11 -3.04 -3.25
N THR A 37 5.21 -3.35 -1.97
CA THR A 37 4.20 -4.11 -1.24
C THR A 37 3.31 -3.14 -0.49
N VAL A 38 2.01 -3.17 -0.73
CA VAL A 38 1.01 -2.47 0.08
C VAL A 38 0.61 -3.40 1.21
N LEU A 39 0.80 -2.94 2.43
CA LEU A 39 0.62 -3.72 3.65
C LEU A 39 -0.82 -3.64 4.12
N THR A 40 -1.41 -4.79 4.42
CA THR A 40 -2.78 -4.90 4.95
C THR A 40 -2.77 -5.52 6.34
N GLU A 41 -3.74 -5.14 7.18
CA GLU A 41 -3.98 -5.79 8.47
C GLU A 41 -5.46 -6.05 8.70
N ASN A 42 -5.78 -6.97 9.61
CA ASN A 42 -7.15 -7.16 10.07
C ASN A 42 -7.66 -5.90 10.77
N TYR A 43 -8.91 -5.55 10.50
CA TYR A 43 -9.56 -4.37 11.06
C TYR A 43 -10.98 -4.69 11.53
N ILE A 44 -11.49 -3.95 12.50
CA ILE A 44 -12.82 -4.22 13.07
C ILE A 44 -13.98 -3.73 12.17
N GLN A 45 -13.68 -2.89 11.18
CA GLN A 45 -14.65 -2.34 10.22
C GLN A 45 -14.21 -2.60 8.79
N SER A 46 -15.16 -2.71 7.86
CA SER A 46 -14.84 -2.72 6.43
C SER A 46 -14.34 -1.35 5.99
N VAL A 47 -13.26 -1.33 5.21
CA VAL A 47 -12.75 -0.14 4.53
C VAL A 47 -12.98 -0.28 3.03
N TYR A 48 -13.28 0.82 2.34
CA TYR A 48 -13.30 0.85 0.88
C TYR A 48 -12.10 1.65 0.36
N ASP A 49 -11.02 0.97 0.03
CA ASP A 49 -9.81 1.53 -0.55
C ASP A 49 -10.02 1.77 -2.04
N VAL A 50 -10.01 3.04 -2.46
CA VAL A 50 -10.38 3.46 -3.82
C VAL A 50 -9.17 3.37 -4.75
N ALA A 51 -8.08 4.04 -4.38
CA ALA A 51 -6.91 4.18 -5.23
C ALA A 51 -5.66 4.49 -4.41
N ILE A 52 -4.50 4.13 -4.94
CA ILE A 52 -3.19 4.45 -4.38
C ILE A 52 -2.29 5.04 -5.47
N VAL A 53 -1.50 6.05 -5.11
CA VAL A 53 -0.52 6.68 -5.98
C VAL A 53 0.84 6.64 -5.32
N PHE A 54 1.87 6.22 -6.05
CA PHE A 54 3.26 6.19 -5.58
C PHE A 54 4.06 7.34 -6.15
N GLY A 55 4.95 7.86 -5.32
CA GLY A 55 5.85 8.97 -5.62
C GLY A 55 7.28 8.71 -5.18
N TYR A 56 8.18 9.53 -5.70
CA TYR A 56 9.60 9.56 -5.40
C TYR A 56 10.09 10.98 -5.21
N ALA A 57 10.88 11.20 -4.17
CA ALA A 57 11.66 12.42 -4.00
C ALA A 57 13.10 12.09 -3.62
N ASN A 58 14.05 12.91 -4.08
CA ASN A 58 15.43 12.85 -3.60
C ASN A 58 15.54 13.58 -2.25
N GLY A 59 16.43 13.12 -1.37
CA GLY A 59 16.54 13.58 0.01
C GLY A 59 15.25 13.36 0.80
N ASP A 60 14.91 14.34 1.64
CA ASP A 60 13.72 14.30 2.51
C ASP A 60 12.40 14.58 1.76
N GLY A 61 12.47 15.03 0.51
CA GLY A 61 11.31 15.46 -0.26
C GLY A 61 10.62 16.70 0.31
N PHE A 62 9.40 16.97 -0.17
CA PHE A 62 8.55 18.03 0.37
C PHE A 62 7.45 17.39 1.24
N PRO A 63 7.14 17.94 2.44
CA PRO A 63 6.14 17.38 3.33
C PRO A 63 4.77 17.17 2.66
N GLU A 64 4.11 16.05 3.00
CA GLU A 64 2.77 15.68 2.50
C GLU A 64 2.65 15.69 0.96
N SER A 65 3.75 15.41 0.26
CA SER A 65 3.81 15.41 -1.21
C SER A 65 4.53 14.20 -1.76
N LEU A 66 4.13 13.79 -2.95
CA LEU A 66 4.67 12.61 -3.65
C LEU A 66 5.98 12.89 -4.40
N GLY A 67 6.35 14.16 -4.61
CA GLY A 67 7.43 14.52 -5.50
C GLY A 67 7.12 14.11 -6.95
N THR A 68 7.98 13.29 -7.55
CA THR A 68 7.77 12.73 -8.88
C THR A 68 6.81 11.54 -8.80
N VAL A 69 5.66 11.63 -9.48
CA VAL A 69 4.70 10.52 -9.55
C VAL A 69 5.30 9.35 -10.35
N LEU A 70 5.31 8.16 -9.75
CA LEU A 70 5.84 6.94 -10.35
C LEU A 70 4.76 6.08 -10.98
N SER A 71 3.63 5.92 -10.28
CA SER A 71 2.51 5.10 -10.72
C SER A 71 1.23 5.45 -9.95
N SER A 72 0.10 5.09 -10.52
CA SER A 72 -1.20 5.10 -9.84
C SER A 72 -1.92 3.79 -10.10
N SER A 73 -2.79 3.39 -9.18
CA SER A 73 -3.58 2.16 -9.32
C SER A 73 -4.94 2.35 -8.69
N TYR A 74 -5.97 1.95 -9.43
CA TYR A 74 -7.30 1.70 -8.87
C TYR A 74 -7.24 0.40 -8.07
N LEU A 75 -7.75 0.43 -6.83
CA LEU A 75 -7.84 -0.75 -5.97
C LEU A 75 -9.26 -1.33 -6.08
N GLY A 76 -10.26 -0.49 -5.79
CA GLY A 76 -11.66 -0.85 -5.97
C GLY A 76 -12.08 -2.04 -5.10
N PRO A 77 -13.25 -2.65 -5.41
CA PRO A 77 -13.79 -3.74 -4.59
C PRO A 77 -12.91 -5.00 -4.59
N ASP A 78 -12.08 -5.20 -5.60
CA ASP A 78 -11.29 -6.42 -5.78
C ASP A 78 -10.03 -6.46 -4.88
N GLU A 79 -9.48 -5.29 -4.55
CA GLU A 79 -8.25 -5.15 -3.76
C GLU A 79 -8.45 -4.27 -2.52
N SER A 80 -9.70 -4.06 -2.12
CA SER A 80 -10.08 -3.38 -0.88
C SER A 80 -10.55 -4.39 0.17
N ASN A 81 -10.35 -4.08 1.45
CA ASN A 81 -10.79 -4.93 2.57
C ASN A 81 -10.24 -6.38 2.48
N VAL A 82 -9.04 -6.53 1.91
CA VAL A 82 -8.36 -7.82 1.74
C VAL A 82 -7.32 -8.04 2.84
N THR A 83 -7.15 -9.29 3.27
CA THR A 83 -6.21 -9.67 4.35
C THR A 83 -4.81 -10.02 3.86
N TYR A 84 -4.60 -10.01 2.54
CA TYR A 84 -3.31 -10.25 1.91
C TYR A 84 -2.71 -8.95 1.37
N ASN A 85 -1.38 -8.87 1.41
CA ASN A 85 -0.67 -7.73 0.87
C ASN A 85 -0.81 -7.64 -0.65
N ILE A 86 -0.91 -6.41 -1.16
CA ILE A 86 -1.08 -6.13 -2.60
C ILE A 86 0.29 -5.73 -3.17
N THR A 87 0.60 -6.16 -4.38
CA THR A 87 1.88 -5.83 -5.04
C THR A 87 1.67 -4.86 -6.18
N ARG A 88 2.47 -3.79 -6.23
CA ARG A 88 2.52 -2.82 -7.33
C ARG A 88 3.93 -2.69 -7.88
N SER A 89 4.05 -2.49 -9.19
CA SER A 89 5.33 -2.22 -9.83
C SER A 89 5.56 -0.71 -9.93
N ILE A 90 6.69 -0.25 -9.40
CA ILE A 90 7.12 1.15 -9.49
C ILE A 90 8.49 1.19 -10.17
N THR A 91 8.73 2.21 -10.99
CA THR A 91 10.01 2.37 -11.70
C THR A 91 10.64 3.68 -11.29
N ILE A 92 11.86 3.62 -10.74
CA ILE A 92 12.62 4.82 -10.39
C ILE A 92 13.18 5.43 -11.69
N PRO A 93 13.10 6.75 -11.89
CA PRO A 93 13.70 7.39 -13.06
C PRO A 93 15.19 7.05 -13.19
N ALA A 94 15.65 6.77 -14.42
CA ALA A 94 17.07 6.52 -14.67
C ALA A 94 17.96 7.74 -14.35
N SER A 95 17.38 8.93 -14.34
CA SER A 95 18.03 10.18 -13.96
C SER A 95 18.04 10.45 -12.45
N ALA A 96 17.51 9.54 -11.63
CA ALA A 96 17.47 9.72 -10.18
C ALA A 96 18.90 9.87 -9.61
N PRO A 97 19.18 10.95 -8.85
CA PRO A 97 20.48 11.10 -8.21
C PRO A 97 20.65 10.04 -7.12
N LYS A 98 21.87 9.54 -6.96
CA LYS A 98 22.24 8.64 -5.86
C LYS A 98 22.22 9.38 -4.53
N GLY A 99 22.02 8.63 -3.45
CA GLY A 99 21.94 9.14 -2.09
C GLY A 99 20.57 8.89 -1.46
N ASP A 100 20.29 9.58 -0.36
CA ASP A 100 19.04 9.42 0.37
C ASP A 100 17.86 9.86 -0.49
N ALA A 101 16.75 9.14 -0.34
CA ALA A 101 15.52 9.41 -1.05
C ALA A 101 14.31 8.92 -0.26
N LEU A 102 13.14 9.36 -0.70
CA LEU A 102 11.87 8.98 -0.13
C LEU A 102 10.99 8.34 -1.20
N ILE A 103 10.43 7.18 -0.88
CA ILE A 103 9.28 6.64 -1.59
C ILE A 103 8.04 6.95 -0.77
N SER A 104 7.09 7.61 -1.41
CA SER A 104 5.83 8.01 -0.80
C SER A 104 4.67 7.33 -1.48
N ALA A 105 3.57 7.12 -0.76
CA ALA A 105 2.30 6.75 -1.34
C ALA A 105 1.15 7.54 -0.71
N SER A 106 0.19 7.94 -1.52
CA SER A 106 -1.07 8.54 -1.09
C SER A 106 -2.20 7.57 -1.38
N LEU A 107 -2.87 7.12 -0.32
CA LEU A 107 -4.02 6.22 -0.37
C LEU A 107 -5.31 7.02 -0.20
N TYR A 108 -6.26 6.81 -1.10
CA TYR A 108 -7.63 7.30 -0.97
C TYR A 108 -8.56 6.16 -0.55
N SER A 109 -9.23 6.34 0.59
CA SER A 109 -10.16 5.36 1.15
C SER A 109 -11.47 6.01 1.60
N LEU A 110 -12.51 5.20 1.74
CA LEU A 110 -13.81 5.57 2.28
C LEU A 110 -14.09 4.75 3.54
N TYR A 111 -14.50 5.43 4.61
CA TYR A 111 -14.73 4.82 5.92
C TYR A 111 -16.18 4.98 6.41
N GLY A 112 -16.62 3.98 7.19
CA GLY A 112 -17.90 4.00 7.89
C GLY A 112 -19.13 3.79 7.00
N ALA A 113 -20.30 3.79 7.62
CA ALA A 113 -21.57 3.47 6.96
C ALA A 113 -21.99 4.46 5.85
N VAL A 114 -21.38 5.64 5.82
CA VAL A 114 -21.68 6.71 4.85
C VAL A 114 -20.51 7.00 3.91
N TYR A 115 -19.47 6.16 3.90
CA TYR A 115 -18.32 6.28 2.99
C TYR A 115 -17.61 7.64 3.06
N GLY A 116 -17.25 8.09 4.26
CA GLY A 116 -16.50 9.33 4.46
C GLY A 116 -15.11 9.25 3.82
N PRO A 117 -14.73 10.19 2.94
CA PRO A 117 -13.45 10.14 2.24
C PRO A 117 -12.27 10.46 3.16
N THR A 118 -11.14 9.78 2.98
CA THR A 118 -9.90 10.01 3.73
C THR A 118 -8.70 9.79 2.81
N ILE A 119 -7.71 10.68 2.92
CA ILE A 119 -6.39 10.51 2.31
C ILE A 119 -5.39 10.15 3.42
N THR A 120 -4.61 9.09 3.21
CA THR A 120 -3.54 8.67 4.10
C THR A 120 -2.23 8.61 3.33
N ASN A 121 -1.19 9.25 3.88
CA ASN A 121 0.14 9.27 3.28
C ASN A 121 1.07 8.28 4.01
N PHE A 122 1.86 7.55 3.24
CA PHE A 122 2.88 6.64 3.73
C PHE A 122 4.24 7.01 3.14
N ASN A 123 5.28 6.96 3.94
CA ASN A 123 6.64 7.34 3.53
C ASN A 123 7.65 6.27 3.96
N VAL A 124 8.60 5.97 3.08
CA VAL A 124 9.73 5.07 3.36
C VAL A 124 11.02 5.75 2.90
N SER A 125 11.91 6.04 3.84
CA SER A 125 13.26 6.52 3.52
C SER A 125 14.11 5.38 3.01
N ILE A 126 14.68 5.54 1.81
CA ILE A 126 15.50 4.56 1.10
C ILE A 126 16.81 5.22 0.66
N THR A 127 17.70 4.42 0.05
CA THR A 127 18.87 4.92 -0.65
C THR A 127 18.77 4.62 -2.15
N ILE A 128 19.01 5.62 -3.00
CA ILE A 128 19.28 5.38 -4.42
C ILE A 128 20.75 5.02 -4.57
N GLY A 129 21.02 3.76 -4.93
CA GLY A 129 22.35 3.17 -4.92
C GLY A 129 22.77 2.56 -6.27
N ASP A 130 23.88 1.82 -6.25
CA ASP A 130 24.39 1.13 -7.46
C ASP A 130 23.61 -0.13 -7.83
N SER A 131 22.90 -0.72 -6.86
CA SER A 131 22.11 -1.94 -7.05
C SER A 131 20.84 -1.90 -6.20
N THR A 132 19.85 -2.70 -6.60
CA THR A 132 18.61 -2.86 -5.85
C THR A 132 18.78 -4.00 -4.83
N SER A 133 18.53 -3.71 -3.55
CA SER A 133 18.67 -4.70 -2.48
C SER A 133 17.42 -5.61 -2.39
N PRO A 134 17.56 -6.84 -1.84
CA PRO A 134 16.42 -7.71 -1.58
C PRO A 134 15.70 -7.39 -0.26
N THR A 135 16.35 -6.65 0.65
CA THR A 135 15.79 -6.28 1.97
C THR A 135 14.72 -5.21 1.81
N LEU A 136 13.53 -5.47 2.36
CA LEU A 136 12.45 -4.49 2.36
C LEU A 136 12.46 -3.63 3.63
N LYS A 137 12.12 -2.36 3.47
CA LYS A 137 11.83 -1.42 4.54
C LYS A 137 10.38 -0.95 4.42
N SER A 138 9.68 -0.92 5.55
CA SER A 138 8.26 -0.56 5.61
C SER A 138 8.09 0.86 6.16
N SER A 139 6.98 1.50 5.81
CA SER A 139 6.55 2.75 6.42
C SER A 139 6.19 2.51 7.90
N THR A 140 6.54 3.45 8.76
CA THR A 140 6.03 3.48 10.13
C THR A 140 4.59 4.00 10.11
N PHE A 141 3.68 3.28 10.77
CA PHE A 141 2.30 3.70 10.97
C PHE A 141 2.21 4.74 12.10
#